data_AF-A0A7K2W7U4-F1
#
_entry.id   AF-A0A7K2W7U4-F1
#
_cell.length_a   1.000
_cell.length_b   1.000
_cell.length_c   1.000
_cell.angle_alpha   90.00
_cell.angle_beta   90.00
_cell.angle_gamma   90.00
#
_symmetry.space_group_name_H-M   'P 1'
#
loop_
_entity.id
_entity.type
_entity.pdbx_description
1 polymer ?
#
loop_
_entity_poly.entity_id
_entity_poly.type
_entity_poly.pdbx_seq_one_letter_code
_entity_poly.pdbx_strand_id
1 'polypeptide(L)' 'MKLVDANELARRFTHHAPATPERANAHATVRGACAGLAATIVDHCPPGREQALALTAIEEAMFWANAAIARQT' A
#
# COMPACT_ATOMS: atom_id res chain seq x y z
N MET A 1 18.34 20.66 -10.39
CA MET A 1 17.42 19.73 -11.07
C MET A 1 16.30 19.37 -10.10
N LYS A 2 15.02 19.43 -10.50
CA LYS A 2 13.91 18.97 -9.65
C LYS A 2 13.79 17.45 -9.78
N LEU A 3 13.64 16.75 -8.66
CA LEU A 3 13.50 15.29 -8.62
C LEU A 3 12.15 14.80 -9.18
N VAL A 4 11.14 15.67 -9.21
CA VAL A 4 9.76 15.36 -9.60
C VAL A 4 9.25 16.56 -10.42
N ASP A 5 8.63 16.29 -11.56
CA ASP A 5 7.99 17.33 -12.37
C ASP A 5 6.56 17.64 -11.90
N ALA A 6 5.95 18.69 -12.46
CA ALA A 6 4.62 19.13 -12.04
C ALA A 6 3.52 18.09 -12.34
N ASN A 7 3.66 17.30 -13.41
CA ASN A 7 2.69 16.29 -13.80
C ASN A 7 2.77 15.08 -12.86
N GLU A 8 3.98 14.63 -12.54
CA GLU A 8 4.19 13.58 -11.56
C GLU A 8 3.69 14.01 -10.18
N LEU A 9 3.96 15.26 -9.77
CA LEU A 9 3.46 15.82 -8.52
C LEU A 9 1.92 15.78 -8.49
N ALA A 10 1.25 16.32 -9.51
CA ALA A 10 -0.21 16.28 -9.60
C ALA A 10 -0.74 14.83 -9.51
N ARG A 11 -0.15 13.91 -10.27
CA ARG A 11 -0.54 12.50 -10.27
C ARG A 11 -0.39 11.84 -8.89
N ARG A 12 0.61 12.22 -8.10
CA ARG A 12 0.82 11.68 -6.73
C ARG A 12 -0.29 12.10 -5.76
N PHE A 13 -0.90 13.28 -5.97
CA PHE A 13 -1.87 13.91 -5.07
C PHE A 13 -3.32 13.92 -5.58
N THR A 14 -3.57 13.53 -6.83
CA THR A 14 -4.93 13.31 -7.35
C THR A 14 -5.56 12.06 -6.74
N HIS A 15 -6.85 12.14 -6.41
CA HIS A 15 -7.65 10.97 -6.06
C HIS A 15 -7.94 10.14 -7.32
N HIS A 16 -7.46 8.89 -7.37
CA HIS A 16 -7.70 7.96 -8.46
C HIS A 16 -8.68 6.88 -8.01
N ALA A 17 -9.96 7.06 -8.32
CA ALA A 17 -10.95 6.01 -8.12
C ALA A 17 -10.62 4.81 -9.05
N PRO A 18 -10.84 3.56 -8.61
CA PRO A 18 -10.61 2.40 -9.46
C PRO A 18 -11.56 2.46 -10.66
N ALA A 19 -10.98 2.66 -11.85
CA ALA A 19 -11.74 2.80 -13.09
C ALA A 19 -12.30 1.48 -13.61
N THR A 20 -11.78 0.33 -13.14
CA THR A 20 -12.19 -1.00 -13.61
C THR A 20 -12.33 -2.01 -12.47
N PRO A 21 -13.16 -3.05 -12.63
CA PRO A 21 -13.25 -4.16 -11.68
C PRO A 21 -11.91 -4.85 -11.41
N GLU A 22 -11.05 -4.97 -12.42
CA GLU A 22 -9.73 -5.60 -12.30
C GLU A 22 -8.83 -4.78 -11.37
N ARG A 23 -8.87 -3.45 -11.46
CA ARG A 23 -8.11 -2.55 -10.56
C ARG A 23 -8.67 -2.59 -9.15
N ALA A 24 -9.99 -2.62 -8.99
CA ALA A 24 -10.62 -2.81 -7.69
C ALA A 24 -10.19 -4.16 -7.06
N ASN A 25 -10.14 -5.23 -7.86
CA ASN A 25 -9.70 -6.55 -7.43
C ASN A 25 -8.20 -6.59 -7.09
N ALA A 26 -7.36 -5.86 -7.84
CA ALA A 26 -5.94 -5.72 -7.52
C ALA A 26 -5.73 -5.05 -6.16
N HIS A 27 -6.46 -3.97 -5.87
CA HIS A 27 -6.45 -3.34 -4.55
C HIS A 27 -6.89 -4.29 -3.43
N ALA A 28 -7.97 -5.05 -3.66
CA ALA A 28 -8.48 -6.03 -2.70
C ALA A 28 -7.45 -7.14 -2.43
N THR A 29 -6.83 -7.66 -3.48
CA THR A 29 -5.77 -8.68 -3.39
C THR A 29 -4.59 -8.20 -2.55
N VAL A 30 -4.06 -7.01 -2.82
CA VAL A 30 -2.94 -6.43 -2.05
C VAL A 30 -3.31 -6.25 -0.58
N ARG A 31 -4.48 -5.67 -0.30
CA ARG A 31 -4.95 -5.49 1.09
C ARG A 31 -5.10 -6.82 1.82
N GLY A 32 -5.67 -7.83 1.16
CA GLY A 32 -5.84 -9.16 1.72
C GLY A 32 -4.50 -9.82 2.06
N ALA A 33 -3.52 -9.74 1.17
CA ALA A 33 -2.18 -10.30 1.40
C ALA A 33 -1.47 -9.61 2.58
N CYS A 34 -1.50 -8.27 2.64
CA CYS A 34 -0.91 -7.52 3.75
C CYS A 34 -1.62 -7.82 5.08
N ALA A 35 -2.95 -7.89 5.09
CA ALA A 35 -3.72 -8.25 6.28
C ALA A 35 -3.39 -9.67 6.78
N GLY A 36 -3.27 -10.63 5.85
CA GLY A 36 -2.88 -12.01 6.18
C GLY A 36 -1.49 -12.09 6.81
N LEU A 37 -0.49 -11.37 6.25
CA LEU A 37 0.84 -11.33 6.84
C LEU A 37 0.84 -10.61 8.20
N ALA A 38 0.12 -9.51 8.35
CA ALA A 38 -0.01 -8.79 9.61
C ALA A 38 -0.60 -9.69 10.72
N ALA A 39 -1.62 -10.49 10.38
CA ALA A 39 -2.19 -11.47 11.31
C ALA A 39 -1.13 -12.50 11.77
N THR A 40 -0.36 -13.07 10.83
CA THR A 40 0.75 -13.99 11.16
C THR A 40 1.78 -13.35 12.11
N ILE A 41 2.11 -12.07 11.91
CA ILE A 41 3.03 -11.34 12.79
C ILE A 41 2.44 -11.14 14.19
N VAL A 42 1.15 -10.82 14.28
CA VAL A 42 0.45 -10.69 15.57
C VAL A 42 0.42 -12.02 16.32
N ASP A 43 0.13 -13.12 15.62
CA ASP A 43 -0.05 -14.43 16.23
C ASP A 43 1.25 -15.08 16.71
N HIS A 44 2.38 -14.77 16.06
CA HIS A 44 3.65 -15.46 16.30
C HIS A 44 4.76 -14.62 16.90
N CYS A 45 4.64 -13.28 16.91
CA CYS A 45 5.63 -12.42 17.55
C CYS A 45 5.12 -11.91 18.91
N PRO A 46 5.98 -11.80 19.93
CA PRO A 46 5.59 -11.16 21.19
C PRO A 46 5.33 -9.66 20.96
N PRO A 47 4.42 -9.06 21.75
CA PRO A 47 4.16 -7.63 21.67
C PRO A 47 5.41 -6.84 22.05
N GLY A 48 5.74 -5.83 21.23
CA GLY A 48 6.95 -5.04 21.42
C GLY A 48 7.29 -4.16 20.23
N ARG A 49 8.47 -3.55 20.29
CA ARG A 49 8.97 -2.63 19.26
C ARG A 49 9.10 -3.32 17.90
N GLU A 50 9.60 -4.55 17.88
CA GLU A 50 9.86 -5.33 16.68
C GLU A 50 8.55 -5.69 15.96
N GLN A 51 7.54 -6.13 16.71
CA GLN A 51 6.21 -6.40 16.15
C GLN A 51 5.58 -5.12 15.59
N ALA A 52 5.64 -4.02 16.33
CA ALA A 52 5.12 -2.73 15.87
C ALA A 52 5.80 -2.27 14.56
N LEU A 53 7.13 -2.37 14.48
CA LEU A 53 7.87 -2.03 13.26
C LEU A 53 7.54 -2.95 12.09
N ALA A 54 7.34 -4.25 12.33
CA ALA A 54 6.92 -5.19 11.29
C ALA A 54 5.54 -4.82 10.74
N LEU A 55 4.59 -4.49 11.61
CA LEU A 55 3.25 -4.03 11.19
C LEU A 55 3.33 -2.72 10.40
N THR A 56 4.10 -1.73 10.86
CA THR A 56 4.31 -0.48 10.11
C THR A 56 4.90 -0.73 8.73
N ALA A 57 5.91 -1.61 8.61
CA ALA A 57 6.50 -1.94 7.31
C ALA A 57 5.50 -2.60 6.35
N ILE A 58 4.59 -3.44 6.87
CA ILE A 58 3.51 -4.05 6.08
C ILE A 58 2.51 -2.99 5.61
N GLU A 59 2.13 -2.06 6.47
CA GLU A 59 1.24 -0.95 6.14
C GLU A 59 1.86 -0.01 5.08
N GLU A 60 3.15 0.31 5.21
CA GLU A 60 3.88 1.10 4.22
C GLU A 60 3.96 0.38 2.86
N ALA A 61 4.27 -0.92 2.86
CA ALA A 61 4.27 -1.73 1.65
C ALA A 61 2.88 -1.75 1.00
N MET A 62 1.82 -1.93 1.79
CA MET A 62 0.43 -1.88 1.33
C MET A 62 0.09 -0.52 0.72
N PHE A 63 0.49 0.57 1.38
CA PHE A 63 0.24 1.93 0.92
C PHE A 63 0.88 2.17 -0.45
N TRP A 64 2.17 1.84 -0.60
CA TRP A 64 2.89 2.07 -1.86
C TRP A 64 2.41 1.16 -2.99
N ALA A 65 2.07 -0.09 -2.70
CA ALA A 65 1.49 -1.00 -3.69
C ALA A 65 0.12 -0.50 -4.19
N ASN A 66 -0.76 -0.07 -3.28
CA ASN A 66 -2.04 0.53 -3.66
C ASN A 66 -1.85 1.84 -4.45
N ALA A 67 -0.89 2.67 -4.06
CA ALA A 67 -0.58 3.88 -4.81
C ALA A 67 -0.07 3.58 -6.23
N ALA A 68 0.70 2.50 -6.42
CA ALA A 68 1.13 2.05 -7.74
C ALA A 68 -0.07 1.64 -8.61
N ILE A 69 -1.01 0.87 -8.05
CA ILE A 69 -2.26 0.50 -8.74
C ILE A 69 -3.10 1.73 -9.08
N ALA A 70 -3.24 2.66 -8.14
CA ALA A 70 -4.06 3.86 -8.30
C ALA A 70 -3.52 4.81 -9.39
N ARG A 71 -2.19 4.93 -9.50
CA ARG A 71 -1.57 5.94 -10.38
C ARG A 71 -1.16 5.42 -11.76
N GLN A 72 -1.33 4.13 -12.07
CA GLN A 72 -1.19 3.61 -13.43
C GLN A 72 -2.53 3.81 -14.16
N THR A 73 -2.56 4.70 -15.15
CA THR A 73 -3.74 4.95 -16.00
C THR A 73 -3.92 3.84 -17.02
#